data_AF-A0A376YE01-F1
#
_entry.id   AF-A0A376YE01-F1
#
_cell.length_a   1.000
_cell.length_b   1.000
_cell.length_c   1.000
_cell.angle_alpha   90.00
_cell.angle_beta   90.00
_cell.angle_gamma   90.00
#
_symmetry.space_group_name_H-M   'P 1'
#
loop_
_entity.id
_entity.type
_entity.pdbx_description
1 polymer ?
#
loop_
_entity_poly.entity_id
_entity_poly.type
_entity_poly.pdbx_seq_one_letter_code
_entity_poly.pdbx_strand_id
1 'polypeptide(L)'
;MMLVVGNGYSAVPGFVSRTRAALAKNPQNKFLGACWMQGEFDLMTSDYASHPQHFNHMVEAFRRNLKQYHSQLNNITDAPWFCGDTTWYWKENFPHSYEAIYGNYQNNVLANIIFVDFQQQGERGLTNAPDEDPDDLSTGYYGSAYRSPENWTTALRSSHFSTAARRGLFLTDL
;
A
#
# COMPACT_ATOMS: atom_id res chain seq x y z
N MET A 1 12.89 -4.07 0.65
CA MET A 1 11.56 -3.43 0.60
C MET A 1 10.64 -4.19 1.55
N MET A 2 10.09 -3.52 2.57
CA MET A 2 9.16 -4.15 3.51
C MET A 2 7.76 -3.61 3.18
N LEU A 3 6.93 -4.47 2.58
CA LEU A 3 5.54 -4.17 2.26
C LEU A 3 4.69 -4.32 3.53
N VAL A 4 3.97 -3.29 3.91
CA VAL A 4 2.95 -3.38 4.97
C VAL A 4 1.59 -3.54 4.31
N VAL A 5 1.04 -4.75 4.38
CA VAL A 5 -0.38 -5.03 4.13
C VAL A 5 -0.96 -5.44 5.47
N GLY A 6 -1.83 -4.62 6.06
CA GLY A 6 -2.35 -4.88 7.42
C GLY A 6 -3.67 -4.18 7.69
N ASN A 7 -4.46 -4.77 8.60
CA ASN A 7 -5.76 -4.26 9.04
C ASN A 7 -5.58 -3.12 10.07
N GLY A 8 -5.45 -1.89 9.57
CA GLY A 8 -5.53 -0.66 10.36
C GLY A 8 -4.31 -0.31 11.23
N TYR A 9 -4.44 0.77 12.02
CA TYR A 9 -3.37 1.38 12.83
C TYR A 9 -2.86 0.50 13.99
N SER A 10 -3.50 -0.64 14.28
CA SER A 10 -3.03 -1.61 15.27
C SER A 10 -1.75 -2.35 14.81
N ALA A 11 -1.42 -2.32 13.52
CA ALA A 11 -0.21 -2.94 12.96
C ALA A 11 1.09 -2.15 13.21
N VAL A 12 0.99 -0.92 13.72
CA VAL A 12 2.11 0.03 13.85
C VAL A 12 3.20 -0.45 14.81
N PRO A 13 2.89 -0.99 16.02
CA PRO A 13 3.91 -1.54 16.91
C PRO A 13 4.69 -2.70 16.26
N GLY A 14 3.99 -3.57 15.51
CA GLY A 14 4.61 -4.67 14.77
C GLY A 14 5.50 -4.18 13.63
N PHE A 15 5.05 -3.16 12.90
CA PHE A 15 5.82 -2.56 11.80
C PHE A 15 7.11 -1.89 12.28
N VAL A 16 7.04 -1.12 13.38
CA VAL A 16 8.22 -0.50 14.01
C VAL A 16 9.19 -1.59 14.49
N SER A 17 8.69 -2.57 15.24
CA SER A 17 9.52 -3.65 15.81
C SER A 17 10.30 -4.42 14.73
N ARG A 18 9.62 -4.83 13.65
CA ARG A 18 10.24 -5.58 12.54
C ARG A 18 11.25 -4.73 11.77
N THR A 19 10.97 -3.44 11.55
CA THR A 19 11.93 -2.54 10.91
C THR A 19 13.18 -2.35 11.76
N ARG A 20 13.01 -2.14 13.07
CA ARG A 20 14.13 -2.05 14.02
C ARG A 20 14.97 -3.33 14.05
N ALA A 21 14.32 -4.50 14.08
CA ALA A 21 15.01 -5.78 14.05
C ALA A 21 15.84 -5.95 12.77
N ALA A 22 15.30 -5.56 11.61
CA ALA A 22 16.02 -5.59 10.34
C ALA A 22 17.25 -4.66 10.34
N LEU A 23 17.12 -3.45 10.88
CA LEU A 23 18.23 -2.50 10.99
C LEU A 23 19.30 -2.94 11.98
N ALA A 24 18.89 -3.44 13.16
CA ALA A 24 19.78 -3.94 14.20
C ALA A 24 20.57 -5.19 13.77
N LYS A 25 20.03 -6.00 12.85
CA LYS A 25 20.67 -7.24 12.39
C LYS A 25 22.04 -7.01 11.75
N ASN A 26 22.23 -5.90 11.05
CA ASN A 26 23.53 -5.55 10.45
C ASN A 26 23.65 -4.01 10.35
N PRO A 27 24.68 -3.39 10.95
CA PRO A 27 24.87 -1.93 10.90
C PRO A 27 25.09 -1.38 9.48
N GLN A 28 25.43 -2.22 8.49
CA GLN A 28 25.54 -1.83 7.09
C GLN A 28 24.19 -1.79 6.37
N ASN A 29 23.12 -2.36 6.95
CA ASN A 29 21.79 -2.30 6.33
C ASN A 29 21.36 -0.85 6.16
N LYS A 30 20.74 -0.56 5.02
CA LYS A 30 20.14 0.75 4.72
C LYS A 30 18.64 0.62 4.58
N PHE A 31 17.92 1.55 5.22
CA PHE A 31 16.48 1.66 5.05
C PHE A 31 16.19 2.62 3.90
N LEU A 32 15.45 2.13 2.91
CA LEU A 32 15.13 2.87 1.69
C LEU A 32 13.79 3.62 1.80
N GLY A 33 12.90 3.19 2.70
CA GLY A 33 11.56 3.74 2.83
C GLY A 33 10.53 2.67 3.22
N ALA A 34 9.32 3.13 3.46
CA ALA A 34 8.14 2.29 3.68
C ALA A 34 7.29 2.24 2.42
N CYS A 35 6.82 1.04 2.04
CA CYS A 35 5.81 0.88 1.00
C CYS A 35 4.47 0.62 1.70
N TRP A 36 3.54 1.54 1.51
CA TRP A 36 2.28 1.62 2.23
C TRP A 36 1.11 1.57 1.25
N MET A 37 0.25 0.57 1.38
CA MET A 37 -1.00 0.47 0.61
C MET A 37 -2.09 0.11 1.60
N GLN A 38 -2.87 1.11 2.00
CA GLN A 38 -3.93 0.97 2.99
C GLN A 38 -4.91 2.13 2.87
N GLY A 39 -6.19 1.82 3.01
CA GLY A 39 -7.27 2.79 3.18
C GLY A 39 -8.64 2.20 2.86
N GLU A 40 -8.67 1.09 2.13
CA GLU A 40 -9.86 0.45 1.57
C GLU A 40 -10.98 0.21 2.60
N PHE A 41 -10.64 -0.33 3.78
CA PHE A 41 -11.66 -0.57 4.79
C PHE A 41 -12.15 0.71 5.46
N ASP A 42 -11.30 1.72 5.62
CA ASP A 42 -11.68 3.00 6.22
C ASP A 42 -12.62 3.80 5.30
N LEU A 43 -12.53 3.60 3.97
CA LEU A 43 -13.44 4.19 2.99
C LEU A 43 -14.92 3.89 3.27
N MET A 44 -15.19 2.73 3.87
CA MET A 44 -16.55 2.25 4.16
C MET A 44 -17.08 2.69 5.52
N THR A 45 -16.25 3.32 6.35
CA THR A 45 -16.63 3.71 7.71
C THR A 45 -17.29 5.08 7.73
N SER A 46 -18.11 5.34 8.75
CA SER A 46 -18.66 6.68 8.98
C SER A 46 -17.60 7.69 9.46
N ASP A 47 -16.44 7.21 9.91
CA ASP A 47 -15.36 8.02 10.48
C ASP A 47 -14.13 8.11 9.56
N TYR A 48 -14.33 7.90 8.25
CA TYR A 48 -13.25 7.94 7.25
C TYR A 48 -12.44 9.24 7.29
N ALA A 49 -13.06 10.36 7.71
CA ALA A 49 -12.43 11.67 7.79
C ALA A 49 -11.36 11.76 8.90
N SER A 50 -11.34 10.83 9.86
CA SER A 50 -10.30 10.75 10.88
C SER A 50 -8.99 10.11 10.37
N HIS A 51 -9.06 9.33 9.28
CA HIS A 51 -7.91 8.59 8.73
C HIS A 51 -6.68 9.48 8.47
N PRO A 52 -6.78 10.65 7.80
CA PRO A 52 -5.63 11.51 7.56
C PRO A 52 -4.83 11.83 8.82
N GLN A 53 -5.51 12.17 9.92
CA GLN A 53 -4.84 12.48 11.19
C GLN A 53 -4.22 11.23 11.81
N HIS A 54 -4.92 10.10 11.81
CA HIS A 54 -4.38 8.84 12.31
C HIS A 54 -3.14 8.37 11.54
N PHE A 55 -3.15 8.51 10.21
CA PHE A 55 -2.00 8.22 9.36
C PHE A 55 -0.81 9.14 9.69
N ASN A 56 -1.04 10.45 9.79
CA ASN A 56 0.05 11.39 10.09
C ASN A 56 0.68 11.10 11.46
N HIS A 57 -0.13 10.89 12.50
CA HIS A 57 0.37 10.52 13.83
C HIS A 57 1.19 9.22 13.79
N MET A 58 0.77 8.25 12.99
CA MET A 58 1.45 6.98 12.82
C MET A 58 2.82 7.15 12.14
N VAL A 59 2.90 7.92 11.05
CA VAL A 59 4.17 8.19 10.35
C VAL A 59 5.16 8.91 11.26
N GLU A 60 4.72 9.93 11.98
CA GLU A 60 5.58 10.65 12.92
C GLU A 60 6.06 9.74 14.04
N ALA A 61 5.18 8.91 14.61
CA ALA A 61 5.55 7.94 15.63
C ALA A 61 6.59 6.95 15.08
N PHE A 62 6.42 6.46 13.87
CA PHE A 62 7.39 5.59 13.21
C PHE A 62 8.75 6.27 13.05
N ARG A 63 8.79 7.50 12.54
CA ARG A 63 10.04 8.28 12.36
C ARG A 63 10.74 8.54 13.69
N ARG A 64 10.00 8.95 14.73
CA ARG A 64 10.52 9.09 16.10
C ARG A 64 11.17 7.80 16.59
N ASN A 65 10.52 6.66 16.33
CA ASN A 65 11.02 5.36 16.76
C ASN A 65 12.26 4.88 15.98
N LEU A 66 12.49 5.33 14.74
CA LEU A 66 13.67 4.97 13.96
C LEU A 66 14.84 5.94 14.07
N LYS A 67 14.66 7.11 14.71
CA LYS A 67 15.68 8.16 14.81
C LYS A 67 17.06 7.67 15.29
N GLN A 68 17.11 6.69 16.19
CA GLN A 68 18.38 6.12 16.67
C GLN A 68 19.21 5.43 15.58
N TYR A 69 18.59 4.99 14.48
CA TYR A 69 19.24 4.33 13.34
C TYR A 69 19.63 5.32 12.23
N HIS A 70 19.82 6.61 12.52
CA HIS A 70 20.10 7.67 11.54
C HIS A 70 21.19 7.34 10.50
N SER A 71 22.29 6.68 10.92
CA SER A 71 23.38 6.27 10.02
C SER A 71 22.94 5.25 8.96
N GLN A 72 21.87 4.50 9.24
CA GLN A 72 21.23 3.52 8.35
C GLN A 72 20.06 4.10 7.55
N LEU A 73 19.65 5.34 7.83
CA LEU A 73 18.61 6.09 7.10
C LEU A 73 19.19 6.97 5.97
N ASN A 74 20.43 6.72 5.54
CA ASN A 74 21.13 7.51 4.52
C ASN A 74 21.23 9.01 4.84
N ASN A 75 21.27 9.37 6.13
CA ASN A 75 21.23 10.75 6.62
C ASN A 75 19.95 11.53 6.23
N ILE A 76 18.89 10.84 5.81
CA ILE A 76 17.58 11.42 5.61
C ILE A 76 16.87 11.46 6.97
N THR A 77 16.47 12.65 7.42
CA THR A 77 15.73 12.85 8.67
C THR A 77 14.33 12.25 8.61
N ASP A 78 13.71 12.28 7.44
CA ASP A 78 12.34 11.85 7.19
C ASP A 78 12.31 10.76 6.12
N ALA A 79 12.55 9.51 6.53
CA ALA A 79 12.54 8.40 5.59
C ALA A 79 11.21 8.35 4.78
N PRO A 80 11.29 8.07 3.46
CA PRO A 80 10.15 8.22 2.57
C PRO A 80 9.08 7.15 2.79
N TRP A 81 7.84 7.53 2.55
CA TRP A 81 6.66 6.67 2.55
C TRP A 81 6.04 6.68 1.16
N PHE A 82 6.23 5.59 0.42
CA PHE A 82 5.62 5.36 -0.88
C PHE A 82 4.20 4.83 -0.66
N CYS A 83 3.23 5.73 -0.75
CA CYS A 83 1.82 5.48 -0.51
C CYS A 83 1.14 5.12 -1.84
N GLY A 84 0.93 3.82 -2.05
CA GLY A 84 0.32 3.29 -3.26
C GLY A 84 -1.18 3.51 -3.28
N ASP A 85 -1.70 3.70 -4.49
CA ASP A 85 -3.13 3.80 -4.76
C ASP A 85 -3.86 2.45 -4.62
N THR A 86 -5.17 2.44 -4.90
CA THR A 86 -6.06 1.30 -4.80
C THR A 86 -6.76 1.00 -6.13
N THR A 87 -7.57 -0.06 -6.18
CA THR A 87 -8.24 -0.49 -7.40
C THR A 87 -9.37 0.46 -7.80
N TRP A 88 -9.76 0.40 -9.08
CA TRP A 88 -10.90 1.17 -9.60
C TRP A 88 -12.20 0.95 -8.79
N TYR A 89 -12.40 -0.26 -8.23
CA TYR A 89 -13.59 -0.56 -7.43
C TYR A 89 -13.74 0.41 -6.26
N TRP A 90 -12.68 0.61 -5.49
CA TRP A 90 -12.71 1.46 -4.30
C TRP A 90 -12.89 2.93 -4.67
N LYS A 91 -12.22 3.38 -5.74
CA LYS A 91 -12.33 4.75 -6.27
C LYS A 91 -13.76 5.09 -6.70
N GLU A 92 -14.40 4.19 -7.45
CA GLU A 92 -15.73 4.42 -8.01
C GLU A 92 -16.86 4.28 -6.98
N ASN A 93 -16.73 3.34 -6.03
CA ASN A 93 -17.80 3.08 -5.06
C ASN A 93 -17.75 4.02 -3.85
N PHE A 94 -16.59 4.62 -3.57
CA PHE A 94 -16.37 5.47 -2.40
C PHE A 94 -15.64 6.78 -2.74
N PRO A 95 -16.10 7.57 -3.73
CA PRO A 95 -15.34 8.71 -4.24
C PRO A 95 -15.06 9.78 -3.18
N HIS A 96 -16.02 10.06 -2.30
CA HIS A 96 -15.87 11.08 -1.25
C HIS A 96 -14.85 10.70 -0.17
N SER A 97 -14.89 9.45 0.31
CA SER A 97 -13.91 8.99 1.29
C SER A 97 -12.55 8.68 0.64
N TYR A 98 -12.52 8.32 -0.65
CA TYR A 98 -11.30 8.19 -1.43
C TYR A 98 -10.57 9.52 -1.53
N GLU A 99 -11.28 10.60 -1.88
CA GLU A 99 -10.71 11.95 -1.93
C GLU A 99 -10.11 12.37 -0.57
N ALA A 100 -10.79 12.07 0.53
CA ALA A 100 -10.28 12.39 1.87
C ALA A 100 -9.01 11.57 2.23
N ILE A 101 -9.04 10.25 1.99
CA ILE A 101 -7.98 9.34 2.43
C ILE A 101 -6.78 9.38 1.47
N TYR A 102 -7.00 9.08 0.19
CA TYR A 102 -5.94 9.01 -0.82
C TYR A 102 -5.49 10.41 -1.28
N GLY A 103 -6.37 11.41 -1.22
CA GLY A 103 -5.98 12.81 -1.40
C GLY A 103 -5.02 13.30 -0.32
N ASN A 104 -5.11 12.79 0.91
CA ASN A 104 -4.11 13.06 1.96
C ASN A 104 -2.76 12.37 1.69
N TYR A 105 -2.70 11.28 0.92
CA TYR A 105 -1.43 10.71 0.48
C TYR A 105 -0.78 11.55 -0.64
N GLN A 106 -1.59 12.16 -1.50
CA GLN A 106 -1.13 13.05 -2.57
C GLN A 106 -0.67 14.42 -2.04
N ASN A 107 -1.42 14.98 -1.10
CA ASN A 107 -1.24 16.34 -0.59
C ASN A 107 -0.94 16.35 0.91
N ASN A 108 -0.07 15.44 1.34
CA ASN A 108 0.26 15.32 2.76
C ASN A 108 1.06 16.54 3.26
N VAL A 109 0.81 16.92 4.51
CA VAL A 109 1.59 17.99 5.18
C VAL A 109 2.96 17.54 5.65
N LEU A 110 3.16 16.24 5.86
CA LEU A 110 4.44 15.66 6.26
C LEU A 110 5.38 15.56 5.05
N ALA A 111 6.66 15.82 5.26
CA ALA A 111 7.67 15.63 4.24
C ALA A 111 7.77 14.17 3.80
N ASN A 112 8.15 13.93 2.55
CA ASN A 112 8.46 12.62 1.97
C ASN A 112 7.32 11.58 2.09
N ILE A 113 6.08 12.05 1.97
CA ILE A 113 4.94 11.20 1.62
C ILE A 113 4.79 11.28 0.11
N ILE A 114 4.97 10.15 -0.57
CA ILE A 114 5.07 10.07 -2.02
C ILE A 114 3.93 9.20 -2.50
N PHE A 115 2.98 9.78 -3.22
CA PHE A 115 1.88 9.03 -3.81
C PHE A 115 2.35 8.26 -5.05
N VAL A 116 1.93 7.00 -5.16
CA VAL A 116 2.25 6.11 -6.28
C VAL A 116 0.94 5.57 -6.86
N ASP A 117 0.52 6.12 -8.00
CA ASP A 117 -0.60 5.59 -8.79
C ASP A 117 -0.12 4.49 -9.75
N PHE A 118 -1.04 3.66 -10.23
CA PHE A 118 -0.78 2.52 -11.11
C PHE A 118 -1.53 2.57 -12.43
N GLN A 119 -2.50 3.48 -12.59
CA GLN A 119 -3.33 3.58 -13.80
C GLN A 119 -3.87 5.00 -13.97
N GLN A 120 -4.35 5.35 -15.17
CA GLN A 120 -4.94 6.69 -15.36
C GLN A 120 -6.30 6.81 -14.66
N GLN A 121 -6.70 8.05 -14.37
CA GLN A 121 -7.98 8.34 -13.74
C GLN A 121 -9.15 7.87 -14.63
N GLY A 122 -10.05 7.06 -14.07
CA GLY A 122 -11.23 6.53 -14.77
C GLY A 122 -10.99 5.23 -15.55
N GLU A 123 -9.76 4.72 -15.58
CA GLU A 123 -9.48 3.40 -16.14
C GLU A 123 -9.89 2.27 -15.19
N ARG A 124 -10.37 1.17 -15.77
CA ARG A 124 -10.57 -0.12 -15.09
C ARG A 124 -9.54 -1.12 -15.60
N GLY A 125 -9.45 -2.27 -14.94
CA GLY A 125 -8.42 -3.27 -15.18
C GLY A 125 -7.57 -3.53 -13.94
N LEU A 126 -6.57 -4.42 -14.11
CA LEU A 126 -5.56 -4.75 -13.11
C LEU A 126 -6.07 -5.51 -11.88
N THR A 127 -7.35 -5.88 -11.79
CA THR A 127 -7.91 -6.56 -10.61
C THR A 127 -8.05 -8.07 -10.78
N ASN A 128 -8.39 -8.77 -9.69
CA ASN A 128 -8.74 -10.20 -9.74
C ASN A 128 -10.14 -10.46 -10.36
N ALA A 129 -10.78 -9.48 -11.01
CA ALA A 129 -11.93 -9.73 -11.86
C ALA A 129 -11.49 -10.66 -13.02
N PRO A 130 -12.23 -11.76 -13.31
CA PRO A 130 -11.79 -12.75 -14.31
C PRO A 130 -11.50 -12.17 -15.70
N ASP A 131 -12.22 -11.13 -16.10
CA ASP A 131 -12.03 -10.41 -17.37
C ASP A 131 -10.79 -9.49 -17.39
N GLU A 132 -10.24 -9.16 -16.22
CA GLU A 132 -9.08 -8.26 -16.04
C GLU A 132 -7.77 -9.00 -15.73
N ASP A 133 -7.82 -10.33 -15.57
CA ASP A 133 -6.66 -11.19 -15.26
C ASP A 133 -6.64 -12.42 -16.17
N PRO A 134 -6.33 -12.23 -17.48
CA PRO A 134 -6.36 -13.30 -18.47
C PRO A 134 -5.20 -14.29 -18.29
N ASP A 135 -5.41 -15.52 -18.76
CA ASP A 135 -4.37 -16.53 -18.86
C ASP A 135 -3.26 -16.11 -19.82
N ASP A 136 -2.02 -16.49 -19.50
CA ASP A 136 -0.92 -16.54 -20.45
C ASP A 136 -0.36 -17.97 -20.46
N LEU A 137 -0.88 -18.76 -21.41
CA LEU A 137 -0.52 -20.17 -21.56
C LEU A 137 0.94 -20.37 -21.98
N SER A 138 1.57 -19.36 -22.59
CA SER A 138 2.98 -19.46 -23.00
C SER A 138 3.94 -19.48 -21.81
N THR A 139 3.55 -18.82 -20.71
CA THR A 139 4.30 -18.78 -19.45
C THR A 139 3.73 -19.71 -18.39
N GLY A 140 2.64 -20.44 -18.71
CA GLY A 140 1.91 -21.28 -17.76
C GLY A 140 1.18 -20.47 -16.68
N TYR A 141 0.89 -19.20 -16.94
CA TYR A 141 0.11 -18.36 -16.04
C TYR A 141 -1.38 -18.61 -16.24
N TYR A 142 -2.02 -19.14 -15.21
CA TYR A 142 -3.47 -19.23 -15.10
C TYR A 142 -3.98 -18.11 -14.22
N GLY A 143 -4.83 -17.26 -14.78
CA GLY A 143 -5.42 -16.11 -14.13
C GLY A 143 -6.46 -16.51 -13.08
N SER A 144 -7.08 -15.48 -12.51
CA SER A 144 -7.97 -15.64 -11.37
C SER A 144 -9.34 -16.27 -11.69
N ALA A 145 -9.65 -16.50 -12.97
CA ALA A 145 -10.90 -17.12 -13.43
C ALA A 145 -11.12 -18.55 -12.88
N TYR A 146 -10.05 -19.28 -12.57
CA TYR A 146 -10.11 -20.65 -12.04
C TYR A 146 -10.35 -20.71 -10.51
N ARG A 147 -10.47 -19.56 -9.86
CA ARG A 147 -10.78 -19.48 -8.43
C ARG A 147 -12.29 -19.60 -8.19
N SER A 148 -12.66 -20.28 -7.11
CA SER A 148 -14.04 -20.50 -6.66
C SER A 148 -14.22 -19.98 -5.24
N PRO A 149 -15.46 -19.95 -4.69
CA PRO A 149 -15.71 -19.62 -3.30
C PRO A 149 -14.86 -20.40 -2.28
N GLU A 150 -14.43 -21.60 -2.63
CA GLU A 150 -13.63 -22.47 -1.76
C GLU A 150 -12.16 -22.02 -1.67
N ASN A 151 -11.68 -21.18 -2.60
CA ASN A 151 -10.25 -20.88 -2.72
C ASN A 151 -9.89 -19.44 -3.17
N TRP A 152 -10.87 -18.56 -3.33
CA TRP A 152 -10.62 -17.12 -3.53
C TRP A 152 -10.39 -16.41 -2.20
N THR A 153 -9.83 -15.19 -2.24
CA THR A 153 -9.60 -14.37 -1.04
C THR A 153 -10.87 -13.67 -0.58
N THR A 154 -11.66 -13.16 -1.53
CA THR A 154 -12.92 -12.45 -1.30
C THR A 154 -13.86 -12.68 -2.47
N ALA A 155 -15.17 -12.66 -2.20
CA ALA A 155 -16.19 -12.69 -3.24
C ALA A 155 -16.12 -11.46 -4.16
N LEU A 156 -15.70 -10.31 -3.62
CA LEU A 156 -15.58 -9.06 -4.36
C LEU A 156 -14.26 -9.01 -5.13
N ARG A 157 -14.26 -9.54 -6.34
CA ARG A 157 -13.05 -9.79 -7.14
C ARG A 157 -12.27 -8.52 -7.50
N SER A 158 -12.95 -7.43 -7.84
CA SER A 158 -12.34 -6.16 -8.24
C SER A 158 -11.75 -5.34 -7.09
N SER A 159 -11.94 -5.76 -5.84
CA SER A 159 -11.36 -5.06 -4.69
C SER A 159 -9.85 -5.26 -4.52
N HIS A 160 -9.22 -6.14 -5.30
CA HIS A 160 -7.80 -6.47 -5.17
C HIS A 160 -7.11 -6.54 -6.54
N PHE A 161 -5.90 -5.99 -6.62
CA PHE A 161 -5.04 -6.14 -7.80
C PHE A 161 -4.69 -7.61 -8.09
N SER A 162 -4.63 -7.96 -9.38
CA SER A 162 -4.26 -9.28 -9.89
C SER A 162 -2.79 -9.61 -9.67
N THR A 163 -2.43 -10.87 -9.86
CA THR A 163 -1.03 -11.29 -9.80
C THR A 163 -0.23 -10.72 -10.98
N ALA A 164 -0.82 -10.66 -12.17
CA ALA A 164 -0.21 -10.04 -13.34
C ALA A 164 0.12 -8.57 -13.08
N ALA A 165 -0.84 -7.80 -12.55
CA ALA A 165 -0.62 -6.40 -12.19
C ALA A 165 0.53 -6.25 -11.19
N ARG A 166 0.52 -7.04 -10.11
CA ARG A 166 1.57 -7.08 -9.05
C ARG A 166 2.97 -7.38 -9.57
N ARG A 167 3.09 -8.19 -10.62
CA ARG A 167 4.39 -8.54 -11.23
C ARG A 167 4.87 -7.50 -12.23
N GLY A 168 3.95 -6.88 -12.97
CA GLY A 168 4.26 -5.86 -13.97
C GLY A 168 4.48 -4.49 -13.33
N LEU A 169 3.39 -3.83 -12.96
CA LEU A 169 3.36 -2.39 -12.69
C LEU A 169 3.99 -2.00 -11.34
N PHE A 170 3.84 -2.82 -10.29
CA PHE A 170 4.32 -2.46 -8.94
C PHE A 170 5.85 -2.59 -8.77
N LEU A 171 6.56 -3.06 -9.80
CA LEU A 171 8.00 -3.33 -9.75
C LEU A 171 8.80 -2.56 -10.81
N THR A 172 8.15 -1.92 -11.81
CA THR A 172 8.84 -1.22 -12.89
C THR A 172 9.03 0.28 -12.65
N ASP A 173 8.25 0.88 -11.75
CA ASP A 173 8.26 2.34 -11.48
C ASP A 173 8.89 2.73 -10.12
N LEU A 174 9.71 1.86 -9.53
CA LEU A 174 10.47 2.10 -8.29
C LEU A 174 11.98 2.23 -8.51
#